data_AF-A0A150G348-F1
#
_entry.id   AF-A0A150G348-F1
#
_cell.length_a   1.000
_cell.length_b   1.000
_cell.length_c   1.000
_cell.angle_alpha   90.00
_cell.angle_beta   90.00
_cell.angle_gamma   90.00
#
_symmetry.space_group_name_H-M   'P 1'
#
loop_
_entity.id
_entity.type
_entity.pdbx_description
1 polymer ?
#
loop_
_entity_poly.entity_id
_entity_poly.type
_entity_poly.pdbx_seq_one_letter_code
_entity_poly.pdbx_strand_id
1 'polypeptide(L)'
;MRDLTLEQRKQLLRLTATSGVVANLEVALVAVGVASDSQLQSALICNACKAGHSSMACHLLRPKLIAASKPAVSESLEEAAAAGLRAVWEALQHDYALHLWFPEYVIAALRGGHLELAEWLLERVLAKGPLGDGMWARLLQAAAISCDLPALESLRQRCGNKPLTCAFIDGHTAGTRILSAAAGSCTPDWQAKVEWAESKLYASLIISTGPDACAAAVACPDTEQRLAWLMGRGYHADGKAVNAAVRAGKVAALQLLLAHGLRPGASAVAAAAGKGWLDALKELRQHGVQLDADAVAREAAGCGHLPVLAWAVEELGASLQDVGLVHYAAERCNLGTLEWLHQHGCSLAARQVVRGAAQRSDMATLRWAVAELGAASLHDETLMNAAARSGRVELMAWLRERGCPWVATTLKSAAGTGCEAALEWLVEQGCPMPADGGPYTVAASNGDLATLRCLARLGCPWGPARGSGAVFEFTLSTINHSPEPLPVLRLLVELGCPVDWEAPGTHAVRAWLRAEAVKWRQQ
;
A
#
# COMPACT_ATOMS: atom_id res chain seq x y z
N MET A 1 24.77 -0.53 -1.73
CA MET A 1 23.82 0.61 -1.64
C MET A 1 23.76 1.43 -2.92
N ARG A 2 24.89 1.71 -3.58
CA ARG A 2 24.96 2.55 -4.80
C ARG A 2 24.05 2.13 -5.95
N ASP A 3 23.84 0.83 -6.15
CA ASP A 3 22.97 0.31 -7.22
C ASP A 3 21.48 0.34 -6.87
N LEU A 4 21.15 0.58 -5.60
CA LEU A 4 19.77 0.56 -5.13
C LEU A 4 19.12 1.92 -5.32
N THR A 5 17.91 1.92 -5.86
CA THR A 5 17.07 3.12 -5.86
C THR A 5 16.66 3.49 -4.44
N LEU A 6 16.23 4.73 -4.23
CA LEU A 6 15.67 5.22 -2.97
C LEU A 6 14.52 4.34 -2.48
N GLU A 7 13.61 3.93 -3.36
CA GLU A 7 12.50 3.04 -3.00
C GLU A 7 13.01 1.65 -2.57
N GLN A 8 14.01 1.09 -3.25
CA GLN A 8 14.63 -0.16 -2.83
C GLN A 8 15.34 -0.02 -1.48
N ARG A 9 16.01 1.11 -1.22
CA ARG A 9 16.62 1.42 0.08
C ARG A 9 15.57 1.57 1.18
N LYS A 10 14.46 2.27 0.93
CA LYS A 10 13.31 2.36 1.85
C LYS A 10 12.68 0.99 2.10
N GLN A 11 12.58 0.15 1.07
CA GLN A 11 12.10 -1.22 1.20
C GLN A 11 13.06 -2.09 2.03
N LEU A 12 14.37 -1.92 1.91
CA LEU A 12 15.34 -2.59 2.78
C LEU A 12 15.11 -2.22 4.24
N LEU A 13 14.92 -0.94 4.57
CA LEU A 13 14.58 -0.51 5.93
C LEU A 13 13.29 -1.16 6.44
N ARG A 14 12.25 -1.20 5.59
CA ARG A 14 10.97 -1.85 5.89
C ARG A 14 11.15 -3.33 6.20
N LEU A 15 11.97 -4.06 5.41
CA LEU A 15 12.28 -5.46 5.64
C LEU A 15 13.11 -5.67 6.92
N THR A 16 14.06 -4.79 7.19
CA THR A 16 14.85 -4.84 8.43
C THR A 16 13.98 -4.60 9.65
N ALA A 17 13.00 -3.69 9.58
CA ALA A 17 12.02 -3.49 10.64
C ALA A 17 11.16 -4.76 10.87
N THR A 18 10.78 -5.47 9.81
CA THR A 18 10.10 -6.78 9.92
C THR A 18 10.98 -7.91 10.44
N SER A 19 12.31 -7.73 10.60
CA SER A 19 13.19 -8.75 11.17
C SER A 19 13.28 -8.71 12.70
N GLY A 20 12.86 -7.59 13.31
CA GLY A 20 12.91 -7.40 14.76
C GLY A 20 14.29 -7.11 15.36
N VAL A 21 15.36 -7.15 14.57
CA VAL A 21 16.74 -6.90 15.04
C VAL A 21 17.07 -5.40 15.03
N VAL A 22 16.96 -4.75 16.19
CA VAL A 22 17.15 -3.29 16.35
C VAL A 22 18.53 -2.82 15.83
N ALA A 23 19.61 -3.53 16.18
CA ALA A 23 20.96 -3.18 15.75
C ALA A 23 21.10 -3.17 14.22
N ASN A 24 20.43 -4.09 13.51
CA ASN A 24 20.45 -4.12 12.05
C ASN A 24 19.73 -2.89 11.48
N LEU A 25 18.65 -2.44 12.11
CA LEU A 25 17.93 -1.25 11.67
C LEU A 25 18.75 0.03 11.88
N GLU A 26 19.45 0.16 13.00
CA GLU A 26 20.34 1.30 13.28
C GLU A 26 21.44 1.39 12.22
N VAL A 27 22.11 0.28 11.92
CA VAL A 27 23.12 0.21 10.86
C VAL A 27 22.51 0.52 9.49
N ALA A 28 21.34 -0.04 9.19
CA ALA A 28 20.67 0.17 7.91
C ALA A 28 20.22 1.63 7.72
N LEU A 29 19.73 2.30 8.77
CA LEU A 29 19.34 3.72 8.72
C LEU A 29 20.52 4.61 8.33
N VAL A 30 21.70 4.35 8.91
CA VAL A 30 22.94 5.06 8.55
C VAL A 30 23.37 4.72 7.12
N ALA A 31 23.39 3.44 6.75
CA ALA A 31 23.86 2.98 5.45
C ALA A 31 22.95 3.39 4.27
N VAL A 32 21.65 3.52 4.52
CA VAL A 32 20.67 3.97 3.52
C VAL A 32 20.80 5.45 3.24
N GLY A 33 21.19 6.27 4.22
CA GLY A 33 21.43 7.71 4.00
C GLY A 33 20.17 8.46 3.57
N VAL A 34 19.02 8.16 4.19
CA VAL A 34 17.76 8.86 3.97
C VAL A 34 17.40 9.58 5.26
N ALA A 35 17.08 10.86 5.17
CA ALA A 35 16.53 11.62 6.28
C ALA A 35 15.19 10.99 6.68
N SER A 36 15.04 10.66 7.95
CA SER A 36 13.82 10.02 8.44
C SER A 36 12.63 10.97 8.32
N ASP A 37 11.75 10.68 7.37
CA ASP A 37 10.46 11.37 7.22
C ASP A 37 9.33 10.64 7.98
N SER A 38 8.25 11.35 8.25
CA SER A 38 7.10 10.85 9.01
C SER A 38 6.45 9.61 8.38
N GLN A 39 6.41 9.54 7.04
CA GLN A 39 5.80 8.44 6.29
C GLN A 39 6.65 7.17 6.36
N LEU A 40 7.95 7.28 6.18
CA LEU A 40 8.91 6.19 6.32
C LEU A 40 8.89 5.67 7.75
N GLN A 41 8.98 6.55 8.74
CA GLN A 41 8.91 6.15 10.15
C GLN A 41 7.60 5.41 10.48
N SER A 42 6.44 5.92 10.06
CA SER A 42 5.16 5.25 10.26
C SER A 42 5.11 3.87 9.58
N ALA A 43 5.68 3.75 8.37
CA ALA A 43 5.80 2.46 7.69
C ALA A 43 6.71 1.47 8.44
N LEU A 44 7.83 1.92 9.00
CA LEU A 44 8.74 1.07 9.80
C LEU A 44 8.04 0.57 11.08
N ILE A 45 7.34 1.45 11.79
CA ILE A 45 6.58 1.08 12.99
C ILE A 45 5.47 0.11 12.64
N CYS A 46 4.65 0.41 11.63
CA CYS A 46 3.55 -0.45 11.17
C CYS A 46 4.07 -1.85 10.82
N ASN A 47 5.19 -1.95 10.09
CA ASN A 47 5.80 -3.23 9.74
C ASN A 47 6.33 -4.00 10.94
N ALA A 48 7.01 -3.33 11.88
CA ALA A 48 7.46 -3.95 13.12
C ALA A 48 6.27 -4.46 13.96
N CYS A 49 5.18 -3.69 14.00
CA CYS A 49 3.94 -4.08 14.68
C CYS A 49 3.32 -5.33 14.02
N LYS A 50 3.09 -5.30 12.71
CA LYS A 50 2.55 -6.44 11.93
C LYS A 50 3.37 -7.71 12.06
N ALA A 51 4.69 -7.58 12.18
CA ALA A 51 5.60 -8.71 12.36
C ALA A 51 5.68 -9.23 13.82
N GLY A 52 5.00 -8.59 14.77
CA GLY A 52 4.98 -9.03 16.17
C GLY A 52 6.17 -8.56 17.02
N HIS A 53 7.03 -7.67 16.50
CA HIS A 53 8.32 -7.35 17.11
C HIS A 53 8.24 -6.20 18.11
N SER A 54 7.77 -6.51 19.32
CA SER A 54 7.57 -5.55 20.42
C SER A 54 8.78 -4.66 20.71
N SER A 55 9.99 -5.22 20.82
CA SER A 55 11.21 -4.43 21.12
C SER A 55 11.55 -3.42 20.02
N MET A 56 11.36 -3.82 18.76
CA MET A 56 11.57 -2.95 17.59
C MET A 56 10.52 -1.83 17.56
N ALA A 57 9.24 -2.18 17.76
CA ALA A 57 8.16 -1.21 17.82
C ALA A 57 8.37 -0.17 18.94
N CYS A 58 8.75 -0.62 20.14
CA CYS A 58 9.09 0.26 21.26
C CYS A 58 10.27 1.19 20.94
N HIS A 59 11.33 0.66 20.33
CA HIS A 59 12.50 1.45 19.95
C HIS A 59 12.13 2.57 18.97
N LEU A 60 11.29 2.27 17.97
CA LEU A 60 10.85 3.24 16.96
C LEU A 60 9.81 4.24 17.47
N LEU A 61 8.95 3.85 18.43
CA LEU A 61 7.91 4.71 18.99
C LEU A 61 8.42 5.69 20.04
N ARG A 62 9.41 5.30 20.85
CA ARG A 62 9.90 6.10 22.00
C ARG A 62 10.29 7.54 21.63
N PRO A 63 11.04 7.82 20.55
CA PRO A 63 11.38 9.19 20.17
C PRO A 63 10.15 10.05 19.82
N LYS A 64 9.09 9.45 19.24
CA LYS A 64 7.87 10.18 18.82
C LYS A 64 6.98 10.55 20.00
N LEU A 65 6.91 9.70 21.01
CA LEU A 65 6.11 9.96 22.22
C LEU A 65 6.59 11.19 22.99
N ILE A 66 7.89 11.47 22.89
CA ILE A 66 8.53 12.64 23.49
C ILE A 66 8.29 13.89 22.62
N ALA A 67 8.17 13.73 21.29
CA ALA A 67 8.31 14.82 20.33
C ALA A 67 7.03 15.30 19.63
N ALA A 68 5.93 14.54 19.55
CA ALA A 68 4.88 14.80 18.56
C ALA A 68 3.41 14.79 19.04
N SER A 69 2.58 15.46 18.23
CA SER A 69 1.14 15.68 18.33
C SER A 69 0.28 14.46 17.94
N LYS A 70 -1.00 14.46 18.37
CA LYS A 70 -1.96 13.33 18.34
C LYS A 70 -2.11 12.51 17.03
N PRO A 71 -2.08 13.06 15.80
CA PRO A 71 -2.46 12.28 14.61
C PRO A 71 -1.40 11.25 14.17
N ALA A 72 -0.12 11.60 14.25
CA ALA A 72 0.96 10.81 13.64
C ALA A 72 1.28 9.50 14.38
N VAL A 73 0.84 9.38 15.63
CA VAL A 73 1.10 8.22 16.50
C VAL A 73 -0.12 7.29 16.57
N SER A 74 -1.33 7.79 16.28
CA SER A 74 -2.58 7.04 16.40
C SER A 74 -2.60 5.77 15.54
N GLU A 75 -2.30 5.90 14.24
CA GLU A 75 -2.33 4.77 13.30
C GLU A 75 -1.33 3.67 13.70
N SER A 76 -0.14 4.07 14.16
CA SER A 76 0.89 3.12 14.62
C SER A 76 0.47 2.38 15.90
N LEU A 77 -0.25 3.04 16.81
CA LEU A 77 -0.79 2.43 18.02
C LEU A 77 -1.97 1.52 17.72
N GLU A 78 -2.85 1.88 16.78
CA GLU A 78 -3.91 0.99 16.30
C GLU A 78 -3.33 -0.32 15.77
N GLU A 79 -2.26 -0.27 14.96
CA GLU A 79 -1.58 -1.46 14.47
C GLU A 79 -0.91 -2.26 15.61
N ALA A 80 -0.30 -1.59 16.59
CA ALA A 80 0.30 -2.26 17.75
C ALA A 80 -0.75 -3.00 18.61
N ALA A 81 -1.96 -2.43 18.75
CA ALA A 81 -3.09 -3.11 19.38
C ALA A 81 -3.58 -4.29 18.53
N ALA A 82 -3.77 -4.09 17.23
CA ALA A 82 -4.21 -5.15 16.31
C ALA A 82 -3.24 -6.33 16.24
N ALA A 83 -1.95 -6.11 16.50
CA ALA A 83 -0.92 -7.14 16.58
C ALA A 83 -0.66 -7.67 18.02
N GLY A 84 -1.40 -7.20 19.03
CA GLY A 84 -1.34 -7.76 20.38
C GLY A 84 -0.10 -7.39 21.19
N LEU A 85 0.59 -6.30 20.83
CA LEU A 85 1.90 -5.94 21.39
C LEU A 85 1.81 -5.25 22.75
N ARG A 86 1.44 -6.02 23.78
CA ARG A 86 1.28 -5.53 25.16
C ARG A 86 2.48 -4.74 25.69
N ALA A 87 3.70 -5.13 25.35
CA ALA A 87 4.91 -4.43 25.78
C ALA A 87 5.00 -2.97 25.28
N VAL A 88 4.42 -2.66 24.10
CA VAL A 88 4.33 -1.28 23.59
C VAL A 88 3.43 -0.45 24.51
N TRP A 89 2.31 -1.03 24.93
CA TRP A 89 1.34 -0.37 25.81
C TRP A 89 1.83 -0.23 27.25
N GLU A 90 2.58 -1.20 27.75
CA GLU A 90 3.23 -1.11 29.07
C GLU A 90 4.32 -0.04 29.08
N ALA A 91 5.10 0.10 28.01
CA ALA A 91 6.08 1.18 27.88
C ALA A 91 5.39 2.56 27.90
N LEU A 92 4.28 2.73 27.17
CA LEU A 92 3.49 3.97 27.15
C LEU A 92 2.96 4.38 28.52
N GLN A 93 2.60 3.41 29.36
CA GLN A 93 2.08 3.68 30.70
C GLN A 93 3.11 4.39 31.58
N HIS A 94 4.41 4.11 31.40
CA HIS A 94 5.48 4.70 32.21
C HIS A 94 5.83 6.14 31.78
N ASP A 95 5.61 6.50 30.51
CA ASP A 95 6.00 7.80 29.94
C ASP A 95 4.90 8.90 30.08
N TYR A 96 3.99 8.80 31.06
CA TYR A 96 2.92 9.76 31.35
C TYR A 96 1.92 10.01 30.19
N ALA A 97 1.80 9.08 29.24
CA ALA A 97 0.91 9.15 28.08
C ALA A 97 -0.60 8.92 28.40
N LEU A 98 -1.10 9.43 29.53
CA LEU A 98 -2.48 9.22 29.99
C LEU A 98 -3.55 9.71 28.98
N HIS A 99 -3.21 10.62 28.08
CA HIS A 99 -4.12 11.11 27.04
C HIS A 99 -4.30 10.14 25.86
N LEU A 100 -3.52 9.06 25.77
CA LEU A 100 -3.51 8.10 24.64
C LEU A 100 -4.40 6.86 24.84
N TRP A 101 -5.25 6.79 25.86
CA TRP A 101 -6.20 5.67 26.01
C TRP A 101 -7.52 5.99 25.31
N PHE A 102 -7.68 5.51 24.07
CA PHE A 102 -8.85 5.67 23.23
C PHE A 102 -9.55 4.32 22.96
N PRO A 103 -10.90 4.28 22.87
CA PRO A 103 -11.65 3.05 22.59
C PRO A 103 -11.26 2.36 21.26
N GLU A 104 -10.78 3.12 20.28
CA GLU A 104 -10.36 2.65 18.97
C GLU A 104 -9.24 1.59 19.07
N TYR A 105 -8.35 1.70 20.04
CA TYR A 105 -7.29 0.71 20.29
C TYR A 105 -7.84 -0.59 20.87
N VAL A 106 -8.91 -0.53 21.66
CA VAL A 106 -9.61 -1.72 22.14
C VAL A 106 -10.26 -2.45 20.95
N ILE A 107 -10.92 -1.69 20.05
CA ILE A 107 -11.49 -2.25 18.81
C ILE A 107 -10.40 -2.93 17.97
N ALA A 108 -9.25 -2.29 17.81
CA ALA A 108 -8.12 -2.84 17.05
C ALA A 108 -7.62 -4.15 17.68
N ALA A 109 -7.41 -4.19 19.00
CA ALA A 109 -7.01 -5.41 19.72
C ALA A 109 -8.03 -6.54 19.58
N LEU A 110 -9.34 -6.24 19.67
CA LEU A 110 -10.40 -7.22 19.46
C LEU A 110 -10.43 -7.75 18.01
N ARG A 111 -10.25 -6.88 17.01
CA ARG A 111 -10.16 -7.31 15.60
C ARG A 111 -8.93 -8.20 15.34
N GLY A 112 -7.84 -7.98 16.07
CA GLY A 112 -6.67 -8.85 16.07
C GLY A 112 -6.86 -10.17 16.81
N GLY A 113 -7.96 -10.35 17.55
CA GLY A 113 -8.20 -11.53 18.39
C GLY A 113 -7.42 -11.52 19.72
N HIS A 114 -6.84 -10.39 20.11
CA HIS A 114 -6.01 -10.27 21.32
C HIS A 114 -6.86 -9.85 22.53
N LEU A 115 -7.67 -10.78 23.04
CA LEU A 115 -8.63 -10.52 24.12
C LEU A 115 -7.97 -9.97 25.39
N GLU A 116 -6.89 -10.58 25.87
CA GLU A 116 -6.21 -10.14 27.09
C GLU A 116 -5.74 -8.69 27.01
N LEU A 117 -5.19 -8.29 25.85
CA LEU A 117 -4.79 -6.91 25.62
C LEU A 117 -6.01 -5.99 25.52
N ALA A 118 -7.07 -6.42 24.82
CA ALA A 118 -8.29 -5.66 24.69
C ALA A 118 -8.95 -5.38 26.06
N GLU A 119 -9.01 -6.38 26.94
CA GLU A 119 -9.54 -6.23 28.30
C GLU A 119 -8.70 -5.25 29.12
N TRP A 120 -7.38 -5.41 29.07
CA TRP A 120 -6.43 -4.53 29.75
C TRP A 120 -6.51 -3.07 29.28
N LEU A 121 -6.72 -2.85 27.98
CA LEU A 121 -6.96 -1.52 27.40
C LEU A 121 -8.34 -0.97 27.78
N LEU A 122 -9.37 -1.82 27.77
CA LEU A 122 -10.75 -1.43 28.07
C LEU A 122 -10.90 -0.94 29.51
N GLU A 123 -10.21 -1.57 30.48
CA GLU A 123 -10.17 -1.09 31.88
C GLU A 123 -9.67 0.36 31.97
N ARG A 124 -8.62 0.69 31.22
CA ARG A 124 -8.02 2.05 31.20
C ARG A 124 -8.91 3.06 30.49
N VAL A 125 -9.58 2.64 29.43
CA VAL A 125 -10.55 3.48 28.72
C VAL A 125 -11.74 3.79 29.63
N LEU A 126 -12.28 2.78 30.34
CA LEU A 126 -13.40 2.96 31.25
C LEU A 126 -13.06 3.78 32.49
N ALA A 127 -11.80 3.75 32.94
CA ALA A 127 -11.33 4.62 34.02
C ALA A 127 -11.43 6.12 33.67
N LYS A 128 -11.48 6.49 32.39
CA LYS A 128 -11.70 7.89 31.95
C LYS A 128 -13.18 8.28 31.86
N GLY A 129 -14.08 7.32 31.72
CA GLY A 129 -15.50 7.58 31.57
C GLY A 129 -16.26 6.44 30.88
N PRO A 130 -17.60 6.48 30.95
CA PRO A 130 -18.44 5.46 30.33
C PRO A 130 -18.41 5.56 28.80
N LEU A 131 -18.50 4.41 28.14
CA LEU A 131 -18.64 4.33 26.69
C LEU A 131 -20.10 4.49 26.25
N GLY A 132 -20.32 5.21 25.15
CA GLY A 132 -21.63 5.32 24.52
C GLY A 132 -22.05 4.03 23.81
N ASP A 133 -23.36 3.87 23.59
CA ASP A 133 -23.95 2.65 23.00
C ASP A 133 -23.37 2.31 21.61
N GLY A 134 -23.08 3.32 20.78
CA GLY A 134 -22.46 3.12 19.46
C GLY A 134 -21.02 2.58 19.55
N MET A 135 -20.28 2.93 20.61
CA MET A 135 -18.91 2.44 20.80
C MET A 135 -18.92 0.98 21.27
N TRP A 136 -19.79 0.64 22.21
CA TRP A 136 -20.01 -0.75 22.62
C TRP A 136 -20.44 -1.64 21.45
N ALA A 137 -21.30 -1.13 20.58
CA ALA A 137 -21.70 -1.83 19.37
C ALA A 137 -20.50 -2.18 18.47
N ARG A 138 -19.55 -1.25 18.29
CA ARG A 138 -18.31 -1.48 17.52
C ARG A 138 -17.36 -2.46 18.20
N LEU A 139 -17.27 -2.45 19.53
CA LEU A 139 -16.50 -3.44 20.29
C LEU A 139 -17.08 -4.86 20.12
N LEU A 140 -18.40 -5.00 20.25
CA LEU A 140 -19.07 -6.29 20.04
C LEU A 140 -18.93 -6.79 18.60
N GLN A 141 -19.02 -5.90 17.61
CA GLN A 141 -18.76 -6.26 16.22
C GLN A 141 -17.32 -6.76 16.03
N ALA A 142 -16.33 -6.07 16.60
CA ALA A 142 -14.92 -6.48 16.51
C ALA A 142 -14.67 -7.85 17.15
N ALA A 143 -15.23 -8.08 18.34
CA ALA A 143 -15.14 -9.36 19.03
C ALA A 143 -15.82 -10.49 18.24
N ALA A 144 -16.97 -10.23 17.59
CA ALA A 144 -17.65 -11.22 16.77
C ALA A 144 -16.80 -11.71 15.59
N ILE A 145 -15.94 -10.84 15.02
CA ILE A 145 -15.04 -11.21 13.92
C ILE A 145 -13.96 -12.19 14.40
N SER A 146 -13.27 -11.89 15.51
CA SER A 146 -11.98 -12.55 15.82
C SER A 146 -11.81 -13.15 17.21
N CYS A 147 -12.72 -12.93 18.16
CA CYS A 147 -12.67 -13.51 19.51
C CYS A 147 -13.70 -14.64 19.63
N ASP A 148 -13.53 -15.61 20.53
CA ASP A 148 -14.54 -16.66 20.74
C ASP A 148 -15.88 -16.13 21.31
N LEU A 149 -16.91 -16.98 21.30
CA LEU A 149 -18.24 -16.68 21.80
C LEU A 149 -18.24 -16.35 23.30
N PRO A 150 -17.54 -17.07 24.20
CA PRO A 150 -17.43 -16.69 25.60
C PRO A 150 -16.92 -15.25 25.80
N ALA A 151 -15.91 -14.83 25.03
CA ALA A 151 -15.41 -13.45 25.08
C ALA A 151 -16.45 -12.43 24.61
N LEU A 152 -17.16 -12.74 23.52
CA LEU A 152 -18.24 -11.90 23.00
C LEU A 152 -19.39 -11.75 24.03
N GLU A 153 -19.76 -12.83 24.71
CA GLU A 153 -20.76 -12.84 25.77
C GLU A 153 -20.32 -12.02 27.00
N SER A 154 -19.07 -12.18 27.42
CA SER A 154 -18.46 -11.39 28.50
C SER A 154 -18.53 -9.89 28.20
N LEU A 155 -18.13 -9.47 26.98
CA LEU A 155 -18.25 -8.08 26.55
C LEU A 155 -19.70 -7.60 26.51
N ARG A 156 -20.63 -8.46 26.10
CA ARG A 156 -22.06 -8.13 26.06
C ARG A 156 -22.62 -7.87 27.47
N GLN A 157 -22.24 -8.68 28.45
CA GLN A 157 -22.66 -8.47 29.84
C GLN A 157 -22.23 -7.09 30.36
N ARG A 158 -21.04 -6.62 29.99
CA ARG A 158 -20.51 -5.28 30.35
C ARG A 158 -21.23 -4.12 29.65
N CYS A 159 -21.72 -4.32 28.43
CA CYS A 159 -22.54 -3.36 27.70
C CYS A 159 -23.95 -3.17 28.31
N GLY A 160 -24.41 -4.12 29.14
CA GLY A 160 -25.74 -4.14 29.71
C GLY A 160 -26.82 -4.69 28.77
N ASN A 161 -28.05 -4.84 29.30
CA ASN A 161 -29.15 -5.55 28.64
C ASN A 161 -29.91 -4.75 27.57
N LYS A 162 -29.40 -3.60 27.11
CA LYS A 162 -30.08 -2.81 26.06
C LYS A 162 -30.16 -3.60 24.76
N PRO A 163 -31.32 -3.66 24.07
CA PRO A 163 -31.43 -4.38 22.80
C PRO A 163 -30.39 -3.94 21.77
N LEU A 164 -29.81 -4.90 21.03
CA LEU A 164 -28.83 -4.62 19.95
C LEU A 164 -29.46 -3.85 18.77
N THR A 165 -30.77 -3.67 18.78
CA THR A 165 -31.54 -2.88 17.81
C THR A 165 -31.53 -1.38 18.10
N CYS A 166 -31.11 -0.96 19.29
CA CYS A 166 -31.12 0.45 19.70
C CYS A 166 -29.83 1.22 19.35
N ALA A 167 -28.78 0.52 18.91
CA ALA A 167 -27.50 1.12 18.50
C ALA A 167 -27.30 0.98 16.99
N PHE A 168 -26.53 1.90 16.41
CA PHE A 168 -26.22 1.93 14.98
C PHE A 168 -24.70 1.92 14.75
N ILE A 169 -24.28 1.24 13.69
CA ILE A 169 -22.91 1.20 13.16
C ILE A 169 -23.01 1.51 11.67
N ASP A 170 -22.42 2.63 11.25
CA ASP A 170 -22.38 3.08 9.86
C ASP A 170 -23.77 3.06 9.19
N GLY A 171 -24.77 3.62 9.88
CA GLY A 171 -26.15 3.71 9.40
C GLY A 171 -26.97 2.41 9.46
N HIS A 172 -26.38 1.29 9.91
CA HIS A 172 -27.06 0.00 10.06
C HIS A 172 -27.23 -0.34 11.54
N THR A 173 -28.23 -1.14 11.90
CA THR A 173 -28.42 -1.54 13.32
C THR A 173 -27.26 -2.43 13.77
N ALA A 174 -26.78 -2.23 15.01
CA ALA A 174 -25.62 -2.92 15.55
C ALA A 174 -25.75 -4.45 15.47
N GLY A 175 -26.94 -4.97 15.78
CA GLY A 175 -27.22 -6.40 15.68
C GLY A 175 -26.96 -7.01 14.30
N THR A 176 -27.36 -6.32 13.22
CA THR A 176 -27.18 -6.82 11.85
C THR A 176 -25.69 -6.86 11.48
N ARG A 177 -24.92 -5.85 11.89
CA ARG A 177 -23.47 -5.82 11.72
C ARG A 177 -22.77 -6.92 12.52
N ILE A 178 -23.17 -7.16 13.76
CA ILE A 178 -22.63 -8.23 14.61
C ILE A 178 -22.94 -9.61 14.02
N LEU A 179 -24.15 -9.81 13.49
CA LEU A 179 -24.53 -11.07 12.85
C LEU A 179 -23.71 -11.33 11.58
N SER A 180 -23.56 -10.33 10.70
CA SER A 180 -22.71 -10.47 9.51
C SER A 180 -21.23 -10.71 9.87
N ALA A 181 -20.74 -10.07 10.93
CA ALA A 181 -19.40 -10.29 11.47
C ALA A 181 -19.22 -11.71 12.01
N ALA A 182 -20.22 -12.25 12.72
CA ALA A 182 -20.21 -13.63 13.20
C ALA A 182 -20.18 -14.62 12.03
N ALA A 183 -20.99 -14.42 10.99
CA ALA A 183 -20.98 -15.25 9.79
C ALA A 183 -19.61 -15.24 9.06
N GLY A 184 -18.93 -14.09 9.08
CA GLY A 184 -17.57 -13.91 8.55
C GLY A 184 -16.43 -14.21 9.54
N SER A 185 -16.73 -14.78 10.71
CA SER A 185 -15.73 -14.91 11.78
C SER A 185 -14.61 -15.88 11.43
N CYS A 186 -13.39 -15.55 11.83
CA CYS A 186 -12.21 -16.40 11.65
C CYS A 186 -12.07 -17.51 12.69
N THR A 187 -12.89 -17.53 13.74
CA THR A 187 -12.87 -18.57 14.78
C THR A 187 -13.80 -19.74 14.41
N PRO A 188 -13.53 -20.97 14.91
CA PRO A 188 -14.28 -22.17 14.53
C PRO A 188 -15.72 -22.19 15.08
N ASP A 189 -16.03 -21.41 16.11
CA ASP A 189 -17.34 -21.30 16.76
C ASP A 189 -18.29 -20.30 16.09
N TRP A 190 -18.00 -19.90 14.84
CA TRP A 190 -18.80 -18.93 14.08
C TRP A 190 -20.30 -19.28 14.01
N GLN A 191 -20.66 -20.57 13.94
CA GLN A 191 -22.06 -21.03 13.96
C GLN A 191 -22.74 -20.64 15.27
N ALA A 192 -22.10 -20.94 16.40
CA ALA A 192 -22.61 -20.63 17.73
C ALA A 192 -22.75 -19.10 17.91
N LYS A 193 -21.84 -18.31 17.34
CA LYS A 193 -21.96 -16.84 17.33
C LYS A 193 -23.13 -16.34 16.49
N VAL A 194 -23.40 -16.95 15.34
CA VAL A 194 -24.57 -16.59 14.52
C VAL A 194 -25.85 -16.92 15.27
N GLU A 195 -25.96 -18.12 15.86
CA GLU A 195 -27.11 -18.53 16.69
C GLU A 195 -27.30 -17.61 17.91
N TRP A 196 -26.19 -17.24 18.56
CA TRP A 196 -26.22 -16.26 19.63
C TRP A 196 -26.75 -14.92 19.15
N ALA A 197 -26.26 -14.40 18.02
CA ALA A 197 -26.71 -13.13 17.46
C ALA A 197 -28.20 -13.17 17.06
N GLU A 198 -28.65 -14.27 16.46
CA GLU A 198 -30.06 -14.53 16.15
C GLU A 198 -30.93 -14.46 17.41
N SER A 199 -30.48 -15.05 18.52
CA SER A 199 -31.22 -15.01 19.80
C SER A 199 -31.44 -13.60 20.35
N LYS A 200 -30.66 -12.61 19.90
CA LYS A 200 -30.73 -11.22 20.33
C LYS A 200 -31.45 -10.30 19.34
N LEU A 201 -31.94 -10.85 18.21
CA LEU A 201 -32.56 -10.10 17.13
C LEU A 201 -33.97 -10.57 16.82
N TYR A 202 -34.77 -9.68 16.25
CA TYR A 202 -36.09 -10.01 15.72
C TYR A 202 -35.98 -10.66 14.33
N ALA A 203 -36.91 -11.56 13.99
CA ALA A 203 -36.89 -12.30 12.72
C ALA A 203 -36.81 -11.39 11.47
N SER A 204 -37.45 -10.23 11.48
CA SER A 204 -37.42 -9.28 10.36
C SER A 204 -36.01 -8.71 10.09
N LEU A 205 -35.20 -8.51 11.13
CA LEU A 205 -33.82 -8.04 11.00
C LEU A 205 -32.87 -9.16 10.56
N ILE A 206 -33.13 -10.40 10.97
CA ILE A 206 -32.36 -11.56 10.51
C ILE A 206 -32.51 -11.69 8.99
N ILE A 207 -33.74 -11.59 8.49
CA ILE A 207 -34.01 -11.62 7.05
C ILE A 207 -33.27 -10.49 6.35
N SER A 208 -33.37 -9.23 6.79
CA SER A 208 -32.69 -8.11 6.12
C SER A 208 -31.17 -8.16 6.16
N THR A 209 -30.57 -8.94 7.07
CA THR A 209 -29.11 -9.15 7.17
C THR A 209 -28.61 -10.30 6.31
N GLY A 210 -29.52 -11.13 5.78
CA GLY A 210 -29.27 -12.23 4.86
C GLY A 210 -28.11 -11.98 3.89
N PRO A 211 -28.21 -10.91 3.08
CA PRO A 211 -27.22 -10.56 2.08
C PRO A 211 -25.81 -10.31 2.62
N ASP A 212 -25.70 -9.52 3.69
CA ASP A 212 -24.40 -9.14 4.25
C ASP A 212 -23.74 -10.31 4.98
N ALA A 213 -24.53 -11.18 5.63
CA ALA A 213 -24.03 -12.41 6.25
C ALA A 213 -23.51 -13.40 5.19
N CYS A 214 -24.23 -13.59 4.09
CA CYS A 214 -23.78 -14.44 2.98
C CYS A 214 -22.51 -13.86 2.32
N ALA A 215 -22.44 -12.54 2.12
CA ALA A 215 -21.24 -11.90 1.57
C ALA A 215 -20.03 -12.03 2.49
N ALA A 216 -20.22 -11.94 3.82
CA ALA A 216 -19.16 -12.14 4.80
C ALA A 216 -18.67 -13.61 4.81
N ALA A 217 -19.58 -14.59 4.72
CA ALA A 217 -19.25 -16.00 4.63
C ALA A 217 -18.38 -16.34 3.40
N VAL A 218 -18.56 -15.62 2.28
CA VAL A 218 -17.76 -15.79 1.06
C VAL A 218 -16.29 -15.36 1.24
N ALA A 219 -16.01 -14.46 2.17
CA ALA A 219 -14.63 -14.06 2.47
C ALA A 219 -13.85 -15.14 3.25
N CYS A 220 -14.53 -16.13 3.82
CA CYS A 220 -13.92 -17.17 4.65
C CYS A 220 -13.33 -18.32 3.81
N PRO A 221 -12.31 -19.04 4.32
CA PRO A 221 -11.75 -20.21 3.63
C PRO A 221 -12.78 -21.33 3.38
N ASP A 222 -13.66 -21.59 4.34
CA ASP A 222 -14.72 -22.61 4.41
C ASP A 222 -16.07 -22.12 3.84
N THR A 223 -16.02 -21.29 2.79
CA THR A 223 -17.19 -20.61 2.21
C THR A 223 -18.39 -21.53 1.96
N GLU A 224 -18.16 -22.71 1.37
CA GLU A 224 -19.23 -23.62 0.95
C GLU A 224 -20.08 -24.08 2.13
N GLN A 225 -19.42 -24.54 3.21
CA GLN A 225 -20.08 -24.95 4.44
C GLN A 225 -20.89 -23.81 5.05
N ARG A 226 -20.32 -22.60 5.07
CA ARG A 226 -20.97 -21.42 5.64
C ARG A 226 -22.21 -21.00 4.86
N LEU A 227 -22.09 -20.89 3.54
CA LEU A 227 -23.21 -20.53 2.67
C LEU A 227 -24.32 -21.59 2.72
N ALA A 228 -23.98 -22.87 2.62
CA ALA A 228 -24.97 -23.94 2.68
C ALA A 228 -25.74 -23.93 4.02
N TRP A 229 -25.03 -23.74 5.13
CA TRP A 229 -25.63 -23.65 6.46
C TRP A 229 -26.54 -22.41 6.62
N LEU A 230 -26.07 -21.22 6.20
CA LEU A 230 -26.86 -19.99 6.26
C LEU A 230 -28.12 -20.09 5.38
N MET A 231 -27.96 -20.53 4.13
CA MET A 231 -29.09 -20.62 3.19
C MET A 231 -30.09 -21.70 3.60
N GLY A 232 -29.63 -22.81 4.19
CA GLY A 232 -30.50 -23.82 4.81
C GLY A 232 -31.36 -23.29 5.96
N ARG A 233 -30.94 -22.18 6.60
CA ARG A 233 -31.69 -21.48 7.66
C ARG A 233 -32.58 -20.34 7.12
N GLY A 234 -32.67 -20.16 5.81
CA GLY A 234 -33.50 -19.14 5.18
C GLY A 234 -32.83 -17.77 4.99
N TYR A 235 -31.50 -17.69 5.14
CA TYR A 235 -30.76 -16.50 4.75
C TYR A 235 -30.77 -16.36 3.22
N HIS A 236 -31.20 -15.19 2.72
CA HIS A 236 -31.18 -14.92 1.29
C HIS A 236 -29.87 -14.22 0.91
N ALA A 237 -29.19 -14.76 -0.10
CA ALA A 237 -28.05 -14.11 -0.73
C ALA A 237 -28.50 -13.12 -1.82
N ASP A 238 -27.66 -12.13 -2.13
CA ASP A 238 -27.91 -11.14 -3.18
C ASP A 238 -26.69 -10.97 -4.11
N GLY A 239 -26.73 -9.93 -4.95
CA GLY A 239 -25.61 -9.59 -5.84
C GLY A 239 -24.29 -9.30 -5.12
N LYS A 240 -24.27 -8.88 -3.85
CA LYS A 240 -23.01 -8.68 -3.09
C LYS A 240 -22.29 -10.00 -2.88
N ALA A 241 -23.02 -11.05 -2.50
CA ALA A 241 -22.44 -12.38 -2.27
C ALA A 241 -21.86 -12.96 -3.57
N VAL A 242 -22.57 -12.85 -4.69
CA VAL A 242 -22.05 -13.32 -5.99
C VAL A 242 -20.83 -12.51 -6.43
N ASN A 243 -20.88 -11.18 -6.28
CA ASN A 243 -19.75 -10.33 -6.62
C ASN A 243 -18.50 -10.64 -5.78
N ALA A 244 -18.69 -10.94 -4.49
CA ALA A 244 -17.60 -11.37 -3.61
C ALA A 244 -17.01 -12.71 -4.08
N ALA A 245 -17.87 -13.68 -4.44
CA ALA A 245 -17.44 -15.02 -4.85
C ALA A 245 -16.66 -14.98 -6.17
N VAL A 246 -17.11 -14.16 -7.13
CA VAL A 246 -16.41 -13.92 -8.41
C VAL A 246 -15.05 -13.27 -8.16
N ARG A 247 -14.99 -12.21 -7.35
CA ARG A 247 -13.73 -11.50 -7.04
C ARG A 247 -12.72 -12.35 -6.27
N ALA A 248 -13.19 -13.34 -5.53
CA ALA A 248 -12.38 -14.26 -4.74
C ALA A 248 -12.07 -15.58 -5.49
N GLY A 249 -12.61 -15.80 -6.68
CA GLY A 249 -12.39 -17.05 -7.45
C GLY A 249 -12.99 -18.29 -6.79
N LYS A 250 -14.04 -18.15 -5.97
CA LYS A 250 -14.64 -19.24 -5.20
C LYS A 250 -15.67 -20.01 -6.02
N VAL A 251 -15.21 -20.94 -6.87
CA VAL A 251 -16.05 -21.70 -7.82
C VAL A 251 -17.24 -22.41 -7.15
N ALA A 252 -17.04 -23.18 -6.07
CA ALA A 252 -18.13 -23.88 -5.39
C ALA A 252 -19.22 -22.93 -4.86
N ALA A 253 -18.80 -21.78 -4.30
CA ALA A 253 -19.71 -20.74 -3.85
C ALA A 253 -20.49 -20.14 -5.03
N LEU A 254 -19.83 -19.93 -6.17
CA LEU A 254 -20.47 -19.44 -7.39
C LEU A 254 -21.53 -20.41 -7.91
N GLN A 255 -21.22 -21.70 -8.00
CA GLN A 255 -22.19 -22.72 -8.44
C GLN A 255 -23.47 -22.66 -7.59
N LEU A 256 -23.32 -22.62 -6.27
CA LEU A 256 -24.44 -22.51 -5.35
C LEU A 256 -25.25 -21.23 -5.58
N LEU A 257 -24.60 -20.07 -5.68
CA LEU A 257 -25.28 -18.79 -5.83
C LEU A 257 -25.94 -18.62 -7.23
N LEU A 258 -25.30 -19.11 -8.29
CA LEU A 258 -25.82 -19.08 -9.66
C LEU A 258 -27.04 -19.99 -9.83
N ALA A 259 -27.06 -21.14 -9.15
CA ALA A 259 -28.20 -22.05 -9.11
C ALA A 259 -29.45 -21.38 -8.48
N HIS A 260 -29.26 -20.41 -7.59
CA HIS A 260 -30.33 -19.58 -7.02
C HIS A 260 -30.72 -18.39 -7.91
N GLY A 261 -30.24 -18.34 -9.16
CA GLY A 261 -30.60 -17.31 -10.13
C GLY A 261 -29.88 -15.97 -9.93
N LEU A 262 -28.95 -15.87 -8.97
CA LEU A 262 -28.19 -14.64 -8.75
C LEU A 262 -27.16 -14.44 -9.86
N ARG A 263 -26.86 -13.18 -10.20
CA ARG A 263 -25.96 -12.83 -11.31
C ARG A 263 -24.97 -11.76 -10.85
N PRO A 264 -23.69 -11.85 -11.26
CA PRO A 264 -22.69 -10.85 -10.90
C PRO A 264 -22.87 -9.56 -11.72
N GLY A 265 -22.35 -8.46 -11.19
CA GLY A 265 -22.19 -7.22 -11.95
C GLY A 265 -20.92 -7.24 -12.82
N ALA A 266 -20.91 -6.43 -13.88
CA ALA A 266 -19.78 -6.34 -14.83
C ALA A 266 -18.43 -6.04 -14.15
N SER A 267 -18.42 -5.20 -13.10
CA SER A 267 -17.20 -4.91 -12.33
C SER A 267 -16.62 -6.14 -11.63
N ALA A 268 -17.44 -7.09 -11.19
CA ALA A 268 -16.94 -8.31 -10.56
C ALA A 268 -16.31 -9.24 -11.62
N VAL A 269 -16.92 -9.34 -12.80
CA VAL A 269 -16.39 -10.10 -13.94
C VAL A 269 -15.03 -9.53 -14.39
N ALA A 270 -14.94 -8.22 -14.57
CA ALA A 270 -13.69 -7.52 -14.90
C ALA A 270 -12.59 -7.82 -13.86
N ALA A 271 -12.92 -7.74 -12.57
CA ALA A 271 -11.99 -8.06 -11.49
C ALA A 271 -11.56 -9.53 -11.47
N ALA A 272 -12.41 -10.47 -11.88
CA ALA A 272 -12.03 -11.88 -12.01
C ALA A 272 -11.09 -12.11 -13.20
N ALA A 273 -11.33 -11.44 -14.32
CA ALA A 273 -10.44 -11.47 -15.48
C ALA A 273 -9.05 -10.92 -15.13
N GLY A 274 -9.00 -9.75 -14.48
CA GLY A 274 -7.76 -9.12 -14.01
C GLY A 274 -7.05 -9.85 -12.87
N LYS A 275 -7.65 -10.89 -12.28
CA LYS A 275 -7.01 -11.79 -11.30
C LYS A 275 -6.68 -13.17 -11.86
N GLY A 276 -7.07 -13.45 -13.11
CA GLY A 276 -6.82 -14.74 -13.74
C GLY A 276 -7.75 -15.87 -13.27
N TRP A 277 -8.93 -15.56 -12.72
CA TRP A 277 -9.89 -16.57 -12.26
C TRP A 277 -10.65 -17.24 -13.42
N LEU A 278 -9.94 -17.98 -14.28
CA LEU A 278 -10.49 -18.61 -15.47
C LEU A 278 -11.66 -19.56 -15.15
N ASP A 279 -11.51 -20.41 -14.13
CA ASP A 279 -12.55 -21.38 -13.77
C ASP A 279 -13.84 -20.68 -13.33
N ALA A 280 -13.73 -19.60 -12.56
CA ALA A 280 -14.88 -18.79 -12.16
C ALA A 280 -15.59 -18.17 -13.38
N LEU A 281 -14.84 -17.66 -14.37
CA LEU A 281 -15.42 -17.09 -15.59
C LEU A 281 -16.11 -18.16 -16.46
N LYS A 282 -15.50 -19.35 -16.59
CA LYS A 282 -16.12 -20.49 -17.28
C LYS A 282 -17.43 -20.93 -16.61
N GLU A 283 -17.46 -20.96 -15.29
CA GLU A 283 -18.65 -21.28 -14.50
C GLU A 283 -19.79 -20.26 -14.70
N LEU A 284 -19.45 -18.97 -14.76
CA LEU A 284 -20.43 -17.92 -15.11
C LEU A 284 -21.06 -18.19 -16.48
N ARG A 285 -20.23 -18.49 -17.49
CA ARG A 285 -20.69 -18.78 -18.86
C ARG A 285 -21.58 -20.02 -18.90
N GLN A 286 -21.21 -21.09 -18.20
CA GLN A 286 -22.00 -22.33 -18.13
C GLN A 286 -23.40 -22.09 -17.54
N HIS A 287 -23.54 -21.16 -16.59
CA HIS A 287 -24.83 -20.77 -16.00
C HIS A 287 -25.56 -19.66 -16.78
N GLY A 288 -25.15 -19.41 -18.04
CA GLY A 288 -25.83 -18.48 -18.95
C GLY A 288 -25.58 -17.00 -18.68
N VAL A 289 -24.56 -16.65 -17.90
CA VAL A 289 -24.13 -15.25 -17.74
C VAL A 289 -23.47 -14.80 -19.04
N GLN A 290 -24.00 -13.73 -19.65
CA GLN A 290 -23.39 -13.12 -20.82
C GLN A 290 -22.13 -12.36 -20.39
N LEU A 291 -21.00 -12.70 -21.01
CA LEU A 291 -19.71 -12.07 -20.75
C LEU A 291 -19.35 -11.18 -21.93
N ASP A 292 -18.96 -9.95 -21.64
CA ASP A 292 -18.36 -9.05 -22.62
C ASP A 292 -16.94 -9.55 -22.92
N ALA A 293 -16.78 -10.16 -24.10
CA ALA A 293 -15.52 -10.77 -24.52
C ALA A 293 -14.37 -9.76 -24.56
N ASP A 294 -14.63 -8.56 -25.09
CA ASP A 294 -13.61 -7.51 -25.23
C ASP A 294 -13.21 -6.96 -23.86
N ALA A 295 -14.16 -6.76 -22.95
CA ALA A 295 -13.86 -6.35 -21.58
C ALA A 295 -13.03 -7.40 -20.82
N VAL A 296 -13.39 -8.69 -20.94
CA VAL A 296 -12.63 -9.79 -20.31
C VAL A 296 -11.21 -9.85 -20.87
N ALA A 297 -11.05 -9.79 -22.19
CA ALA A 297 -9.73 -9.79 -22.85
C ALA A 297 -8.87 -8.60 -22.41
N ARG A 298 -9.45 -7.39 -22.38
CA ARG A 298 -8.76 -6.16 -21.99
C ARG A 298 -8.23 -6.20 -20.57
N GLU A 299 -9.05 -6.63 -19.61
CA GLU A 299 -8.65 -6.74 -18.20
C GLU A 299 -7.64 -7.87 -17.98
N ALA A 300 -7.82 -9.01 -18.64
CA ALA A 300 -6.86 -10.12 -18.58
C ALA A 300 -5.49 -9.71 -19.13
N ALA A 301 -5.45 -9.01 -20.26
CA ALA A 301 -4.22 -8.49 -20.83
C ALA A 301 -3.58 -7.42 -19.92
N GLY A 302 -4.34 -6.44 -19.43
CA GLY A 302 -3.82 -5.40 -18.53
C GLY A 302 -3.16 -5.92 -17.25
N CYS A 303 -3.51 -7.14 -16.84
CA CYS A 303 -2.96 -7.84 -15.68
C CYS A 303 -2.03 -9.02 -16.03
N GLY A 304 -1.80 -9.31 -17.31
CA GLY A 304 -0.88 -10.37 -17.77
C GLY A 304 -1.37 -11.81 -17.60
N HIS A 305 -2.69 -12.02 -17.56
CA HIS A 305 -3.32 -13.34 -17.40
C HIS A 305 -3.61 -14.01 -18.74
N LEU A 306 -2.56 -14.51 -19.40
CA LEU A 306 -2.64 -15.17 -20.72
C LEU A 306 -3.73 -16.26 -20.84
N PRO A 307 -3.95 -17.17 -19.86
CA PRO A 307 -5.00 -18.19 -19.99
C PRO A 307 -6.41 -17.61 -20.13
N VAL A 308 -6.71 -16.49 -19.45
CA VAL A 308 -8.00 -15.81 -19.57
C VAL A 308 -8.11 -15.05 -20.89
N LEU A 309 -7.02 -14.40 -21.32
CA LEU A 309 -6.97 -13.71 -22.61
C LEU A 309 -7.20 -14.68 -23.78
N ALA A 310 -6.45 -15.78 -23.81
CA ALA A 310 -6.57 -16.80 -24.85
C ALA A 310 -8.00 -17.34 -24.91
N TRP A 311 -8.56 -17.68 -23.74
CA TRP A 311 -9.95 -18.10 -23.63
C TRP A 311 -10.96 -17.06 -24.14
N ALA A 312 -10.77 -15.78 -23.82
CA ALA A 312 -11.65 -14.70 -24.29
C ALA A 312 -11.60 -14.53 -25.81
N VAL A 313 -10.42 -14.62 -26.42
CA VAL A 313 -10.26 -14.49 -27.88
C VAL A 313 -10.77 -15.74 -28.60
N GLU A 314 -10.33 -16.93 -28.19
CA GLU A 314 -10.59 -18.18 -28.88
C GLU A 314 -12.03 -18.68 -28.67
N GLU A 315 -12.59 -18.52 -27.47
CA GLU A 315 -13.91 -19.08 -27.14
C GLU A 315 -15.02 -18.05 -26.95
N LEU A 316 -14.72 -16.82 -26.53
CA LEU A 316 -15.72 -15.74 -26.40
C LEU A 316 -15.78 -14.84 -27.64
N GLY A 317 -14.77 -14.88 -28.52
CA GLY A 317 -14.71 -14.08 -29.74
C GLY A 317 -14.27 -12.63 -29.52
N ALA A 318 -13.43 -12.37 -28.52
CA ALA A 318 -12.87 -11.04 -28.28
C ALA A 318 -12.02 -10.56 -29.47
N SER A 319 -12.13 -9.29 -29.83
CA SER A 319 -11.40 -8.71 -30.95
C SER A 319 -9.95 -8.38 -30.57
N LEU A 320 -9.00 -8.93 -31.31
CA LEU A 320 -7.58 -8.58 -31.19
C LEU A 320 -7.26 -7.16 -31.69
N GLN A 321 -8.22 -6.49 -32.32
CA GLN A 321 -8.09 -5.10 -32.80
C GLN A 321 -8.76 -4.10 -31.86
N ASP A 322 -9.29 -4.54 -30.71
CA ASP A 322 -9.81 -3.62 -29.68
C ASP A 322 -8.69 -2.65 -29.24
N VAL A 323 -8.95 -1.36 -29.38
CA VAL A 323 -7.96 -0.31 -29.08
C VAL A 323 -7.53 -0.37 -27.61
N GLY A 324 -8.47 -0.71 -26.71
CA GLY A 324 -8.17 -0.88 -25.30
C GLY A 324 -7.23 -2.05 -25.05
N LEU A 325 -7.51 -3.22 -25.64
CA LEU A 325 -6.67 -4.41 -25.55
C LEU A 325 -5.24 -4.12 -26.01
N VAL A 326 -5.06 -3.53 -27.20
CA VAL A 326 -3.74 -3.21 -27.76
C VAL A 326 -2.98 -2.26 -26.83
N HIS A 327 -3.65 -1.21 -26.34
CA HIS A 327 -3.04 -0.22 -25.45
C HIS A 327 -2.62 -0.83 -24.11
N TYR A 328 -3.52 -1.54 -23.43
CA TYR A 328 -3.22 -2.17 -22.14
C TYR A 328 -2.17 -3.26 -22.26
N ALA A 329 -2.20 -4.04 -23.34
CA ALA A 329 -1.21 -5.07 -23.59
C ALA A 329 0.19 -4.46 -23.73
N ALA A 330 0.35 -3.46 -24.60
CA ALA A 330 1.64 -2.81 -24.83
C ALA A 330 2.25 -2.20 -23.55
N GLU A 331 1.41 -1.59 -22.71
CA GLU A 331 1.89 -0.88 -21.52
C GLU A 331 2.09 -1.75 -20.27
N ARG A 332 1.39 -2.88 -20.15
CA ARG A 332 1.30 -3.61 -18.87
C ARG A 332 1.54 -5.12 -18.93
N CYS A 333 1.49 -5.74 -20.12
CA CYS A 333 1.68 -7.19 -20.23
C CYS A 333 3.13 -7.64 -19.99
N ASN A 334 3.26 -8.92 -19.65
CA ASN A 334 4.51 -9.67 -19.74
C ASN A 334 4.84 -10.05 -21.19
N LEU A 335 6.09 -10.45 -21.44
CA LEU A 335 6.56 -10.89 -22.75
C LEU A 335 5.70 -12.00 -23.35
N GLY A 336 5.37 -13.05 -22.59
CA GLY A 336 4.61 -14.19 -23.11
C GLY A 336 3.22 -13.83 -23.64
N THR A 337 2.55 -12.84 -23.02
CA THR A 337 1.25 -12.35 -23.51
C THR A 337 1.42 -11.53 -24.80
N LEU A 338 2.48 -10.73 -24.90
CA LEU A 338 2.79 -9.95 -26.10
C LEU A 338 3.19 -10.84 -27.29
N GLU A 339 3.99 -11.88 -27.05
CA GLU A 339 4.34 -12.89 -28.04
C GLU A 339 3.09 -13.60 -28.55
N TRP A 340 2.22 -14.05 -27.65
CA TRP A 340 0.96 -14.70 -28.02
C TRP A 340 0.08 -13.76 -28.86
N LEU A 341 -0.10 -12.51 -28.43
CA LEU A 341 -0.88 -11.51 -29.19
C LEU A 341 -0.30 -11.28 -30.59
N HIS A 342 1.02 -11.12 -30.69
CA HIS A 342 1.71 -10.93 -31.97
C HIS A 342 1.51 -12.13 -32.91
N GLN A 343 1.67 -13.36 -32.39
CA GLN A 343 1.46 -14.59 -33.16
C GLN A 343 0.02 -14.74 -33.68
N HIS A 344 -0.96 -14.19 -32.96
CA HIS A 344 -2.37 -14.22 -33.34
C HIS A 344 -2.80 -13.01 -34.19
N GLY A 345 -1.85 -12.18 -34.66
CA GLY A 345 -2.13 -11.08 -35.59
C GLY A 345 -2.61 -9.78 -34.93
N CYS A 346 -2.37 -9.61 -33.63
CA CYS A 346 -2.60 -8.33 -32.95
C CYS A 346 -1.59 -7.28 -33.44
N SER A 347 -2.09 -6.12 -33.87
CA SER A 347 -1.25 -5.02 -34.36
C SER A 347 -0.62 -4.23 -33.20
N LEU A 348 0.42 -4.81 -32.59
CA LEU A 348 1.16 -4.18 -31.50
C LEU A 348 2.06 -3.06 -32.04
N ALA A 349 1.79 -1.82 -31.60
CA ALA A 349 2.65 -0.69 -31.93
C ALA A 349 3.98 -0.80 -31.18
N ALA A 350 5.07 -1.07 -31.92
CA ALA A 350 6.41 -1.27 -31.36
C ALA A 350 6.84 -0.15 -30.39
N ARG A 351 6.51 1.11 -30.71
CA ARG A 351 6.79 2.27 -29.84
C ARG A 351 6.11 2.17 -28.48
N GLN A 352 4.85 1.73 -28.41
CA GLN A 352 4.12 1.60 -27.15
C GLN A 352 4.68 0.45 -26.32
N VAL A 353 4.98 -0.68 -26.96
CA VAL A 353 5.58 -1.84 -26.28
C VAL A 353 6.94 -1.48 -25.69
N VAL A 354 7.80 -0.81 -26.47
CA VAL A 354 9.12 -0.35 -26.01
C VAL A 354 8.98 0.63 -24.84
N ARG A 355 8.05 1.59 -24.92
CA ARG A 355 7.81 2.55 -23.83
C ARG A 355 7.36 1.85 -22.55
N GLY A 356 6.38 0.95 -22.64
CA GLY A 356 5.90 0.18 -21.49
C GLY A 356 7.00 -0.69 -20.88
N ALA A 357 7.77 -1.40 -21.73
CA ALA A 357 8.88 -2.23 -21.29
C ALA A 357 10.00 -1.42 -20.62
N ALA A 358 10.34 -0.23 -21.14
CA ALA A 358 11.31 0.66 -20.52
C ALA A 358 10.86 1.16 -19.13
N GLN A 359 9.58 1.50 -18.97
CA GLN A 359 9.01 1.89 -17.67
C GLN A 359 9.07 0.78 -16.61
N ARG A 360 8.89 -0.47 -17.04
CA ARG A 360 8.99 -1.66 -16.18
C ARG A 360 10.41 -2.20 -16.06
N SER A 361 11.35 -1.64 -16.82
CA SER A 361 12.72 -2.14 -16.99
C SER A 361 12.82 -3.58 -17.45
N ASP A 362 11.90 -3.98 -18.32
CA ASP A 362 11.82 -5.32 -18.87
C ASP A 362 12.72 -5.44 -20.12
N MET A 363 13.97 -5.84 -19.90
CA MET A 363 14.95 -6.02 -20.95
C MET A 363 14.57 -7.11 -21.96
N ALA A 364 13.83 -8.14 -21.54
CA ALA A 364 13.41 -9.22 -22.42
C ALA A 364 12.38 -8.70 -23.44
N THR A 365 11.36 -7.99 -22.95
CA THR A 365 10.35 -7.38 -23.83
C THR A 365 10.95 -6.30 -24.74
N LEU A 366 11.93 -5.52 -24.28
CA LEU A 366 12.62 -4.54 -25.12
C LEU A 366 13.39 -5.19 -26.27
N ARG A 367 14.15 -6.26 -25.99
CA ARG A 367 14.91 -6.99 -27.01
C ARG A 367 13.96 -7.62 -28.03
N TRP A 368 12.89 -8.25 -27.56
CA TRP A 368 11.85 -8.82 -28.42
C TRP A 368 11.18 -7.76 -29.31
N ALA A 369 10.76 -6.63 -28.74
CA ALA A 369 10.10 -5.57 -29.52
C ALA A 369 11.00 -4.96 -30.60
N VAL A 370 12.31 -4.85 -30.35
CA VAL A 370 13.27 -4.40 -31.38
C VAL A 370 13.47 -5.45 -32.46
N ALA A 371 13.58 -6.73 -32.08
CA ALA A 371 13.81 -7.83 -33.02
C ALA A 371 12.59 -8.12 -33.90
N GLU A 372 11.40 -8.25 -33.31
CA GLU A 372 10.20 -8.76 -33.97
C GLU A 372 9.25 -7.67 -34.45
N LEU A 373 9.15 -6.54 -33.73
CA LEU A 373 8.24 -5.43 -34.09
C LEU A 373 8.93 -4.31 -34.88
N GLY A 374 10.24 -4.41 -35.15
CA GLY A 374 10.97 -3.46 -35.98
C GLY A 374 11.22 -2.08 -35.34
N ALA A 375 11.37 -2.00 -34.01
CA ALA A 375 11.70 -0.76 -33.31
C ALA A 375 13.20 -0.36 -33.40
N ALA A 376 13.78 -0.35 -34.59
CA ALA A 376 15.22 -0.15 -34.78
C ALA A 376 15.72 1.26 -34.42
N SER A 377 14.85 2.29 -34.48
CA SER A 377 15.17 3.67 -34.12
C SER A 377 14.42 4.08 -32.85
N LEU A 378 15.17 4.36 -31.78
CA LEU A 378 14.66 4.74 -30.47
C LEU A 378 14.90 6.23 -30.18
N HIS A 379 14.45 7.12 -31.08
CA HIS A 379 14.58 8.58 -30.91
C HIS A 379 13.56 9.19 -29.94
N ASP A 380 12.84 8.37 -29.18
CA ASP A 380 11.87 8.85 -28.21
C ASP A 380 12.59 9.24 -26.91
N GLU A 381 12.73 10.55 -26.71
CA GLU A 381 13.28 11.20 -25.51
C GLU A 381 12.66 10.68 -24.20
N THR A 382 11.41 10.23 -24.23
CA THR A 382 10.73 9.70 -23.03
C THR A 382 11.32 8.37 -22.56
N LEU A 383 12.01 7.62 -23.43
CA LEU A 383 12.62 6.33 -23.11
C LEU A 383 13.83 6.48 -22.19
N MET A 384 14.73 7.42 -22.49
CA MET A 384 15.91 7.67 -21.64
C MET A 384 15.50 8.17 -20.25
N ASN A 385 14.49 9.04 -20.18
CA ASN A 385 13.93 9.48 -18.91
C ASN A 385 13.26 8.33 -18.13
N ALA A 386 12.53 7.42 -18.79
CA ALA A 386 11.96 6.25 -18.14
C ALA A 386 13.06 5.30 -17.62
N ALA A 387 14.12 5.10 -18.39
CA ALA A 387 15.27 4.30 -17.99
C ALA A 387 16.01 4.92 -16.80
N ALA A 388 16.28 6.23 -16.84
CA ALA A 388 16.85 6.97 -15.71
C ALA A 388 15.96 6.87 -14.46
N ARG A 389 14.62 6.92 -14.63
CA ARG A 389 13.63 6.72 -13.55
C ARG A 389 13.61 5.30 -12.96
N SER A 390 14.18 4.32 -13.64
CA SER A 390 14.30 2.97 -13.10
C SER A 390 15.58 2.73 -12.32
N GLY A 391 16.60 3.59 -12.49
CA GLY A 391 17.95 3.36 -11.97
C GLY A 391 18.71 2.21 -12.64
N ARG A 392 18.19 1.59 -13.71
CA ARG A 392 18.83 0.45 -14.38
C ARG A 392 19.86 0.92 -15.40
N VAL A 393 21.14 0.87 -15.01
CA VAL A 393 22.27 1.23 -15.89
C VAL A 393 22.29 0.41 -17.17
N GLU A 394 22.01 -0.90 -17.12
CA GLU A 394 21.95 -1.77 -18.31
C GLU A 394 20.93 -1.25 -19.35
N LEU A 395 19.75 -0.83 -18.90
CA LEU A 395 18.71 -0.29 -19.78
C LEU A 395 19.15 1.04 -20.42
N MET A 396 19.73 1.95 -19.63
CA MET A 396 20.22 3.23 -20.16
C MET A 396 21.34 3.02 -21.19
N ALA A 397 22.29 2.12 -20.91
CA ALA A 397 23.36 1.76 -21.82
C ALA A 397 22.81 1.18 -23.13
N TRP A 398 21.88 0.24 -23.03
CA TRP A 398 21.26 -0.40 -24.19
C TRP A 398 20.48 0.58 -25.08
N LEU A 399 19.78 1.56 -24.49
CA LEU A 399 19.11 2.64 -25.21
C LEU A 399 20.11 3.60 -25.86
N ARG A 400 21.21 3.91 -25.15
CA ARG A 400 22.24 4.83 -25.63
C ARG A 400 22.97 4.29 -26.86
N GLU A 401 23.31 3.00 -26.86
CA GLU A 401 23.90 2.31 -28.02
C GLU A 401 23.02 2.37 -29.28
N ARG A 402 21.69 2.55 -29.10
CA ARG A 402 20.70 2.64 -30.18
C ARG A 402 20.34 4.07 -30.55
N GLY A 403 21.15 5.05 -30.13
CA GLY A 403 21.00 6.44 -30.51
C GLY A 403 19.85 7.17 -29.80
N CYS A 404 19.42 6.69 -28.63
CA CYS A 404 18.49 7.46 -27.80
C CYS A 404 19.19 8.75 -27.29
N PRO A 405 18.59 9.94 -27.52
CA PRO A 405 19.18 11.20 -27.12
C PRO A 405 19.14 11.41 -25.60
N TRP A 406 20.02 12.27 -25.11
CA TRP A 406 19.89 12.84 -23.76
C TRP A 406 18.77 13.85 -23.73
N VAL A 407 18.09 13.95 -22.60
CA VAL A 407 17.11 15.01 -22.34
C VAL A 407 17.61 15.85 -21.18
N ALA A 408 17.31 17.15 -21.18
CA ALA A 408 17.72 18.07 -20.12
C ALA A 408 17.32 17.60 -18.70
N THR A 409 16.25 16.80 -18.60
CA THR A 409 15.71 16.26 -17.35
C THR A 409 16.21 14.86 -16.99
N THR A 410 17.08 14.23 -17.79
CA THR A 410 17.55 12.86 -17.56
C THR A 410 18.31 12.73 -16.24
N LEU A 411 19.30 13.60 -15.99
CA LEU A 411 20.05 13.58 -14.74
C LEU A 411 19.17 13.90 -13.52
N LYS A 412 18.24 14.86 -13.65
CA LYS A 412 17.26 15.18 -12.61
C LYS A 412 16.36 13.97 -12.31
N SER A 413 15.96 13.22 -13.33
CA SER A 413 15.14 12.01 -13.18
C SER A 413 15.90 10.92 -12.42
N ALA A 414 17.16 10.67 -12.80
CA ALA A 414 18.03 9.74 -12.07
C ALA A 414 18.25 10.18 -10.61
N ALA A 415 18.47 11.46 -10.35
CA ALA A 415 18.57 11.99 -8.99
C ALA A 415 17.29 11.76 -8.19
N GLY A 416 16.12 11.89 -8.82
CA GLY A 416 14.84 11.56 -8.19
C GLY A 416 14.66 10.09 -7.84
N THR A 417 15.32 9.18 -8.56
CA THR A 417 15.34 7.75 -8.17
C THR A 417 16.30 7.45 -7.04
N GLY A 418 17.31 8.28 -6.84
CA GLY A 418 18.35 8.08 -5.84
C GLY A 418 19.26 6.87 -6.06
N CYS A 419 19.45 6.42 -7.30
CA CYS A 419 20.43 5.40 -7.66
C CYS A 419 21.77 6.08 -8.02
N GLU A 420 22.79 5.92 -7.17
CA GLU A 420 24.10 6.54 -7.38
C GLU A 420 24.81 5.99 -8.62
N ALA A 421 24.72 4.68 -8.86
CA ALA A 421 25.33 4.06 -10.03
C ALA A 421 24.76 4.62 -11.34
N ALA A 422 23.46 4.93 -11.38
CA ALA A 422 22.82 5.56 -12.52
C ALA A 422 23.31 7.00 -12.75
N LEU A 423 23.49 7.78 -11.68
CA LEU A 423 24.03 9.13 -11.76
C LEU A 423 25.47 9.16 -12.24
N GLU A 424 26.33 8.31 -11.66
CA GLU A 424 27.73 8.18 -12.02
C GLU A 424 27.86 7.79 -13.50
N TRP A 425 27.11 6.77 -13.94
CA TRP A 425 27.10 6.35 -15.34
C TRP A 425 26.66 7.47 -16.29
N LEU A 426 25.60 8.22 -15.96
CA LEU A 426 25.14 9.34 -16.81
C LEU A 426 26.21 10.42 -16.97
N VAL A 427 26.90 10.77 -15.90
CA VAL A 427 27.98 11.76 -15.91
C VAL A 427 29.18 11.26 -16.73
N GLU A 428 29.57 10.01 -16.54
CA GLU A 428 30.65 9.37 -17.30
C GLU A 428 30.37 9.32 -18.82
N GLN A 429 29.11 9.12 -19.21
CA GLN A 429 28.68 9.12 -20.61
C GLN A 429 28.44 10.52 -21.20
N GLY A 430 28.77 11.58 -20.45
CA GLY A 430 28.65 12.97 -20.90
C GLY A 430 27.21 13.48 -20.98
N CYS A 431 26.30 12.96 -20.14
CA CYS A 431 24.97 13.54 -20.00
C CYS A 431 25.10 15.00 -19.52
N PRO A 432 24.45 15.97 -20.18
CA PRO A 432 24.48 17.36 -19.74
C PRO A 432 23.96 17.51 -18.31
N MET A 433 24.74 18.19 -17.46
CA MET A 433 24.30 18.55 -16.12
C MET A 433 23.51 19.87 -16.17
N PRO A 434 22.28 19.91 -15.64
CA PRO A 434 21.49 21.12 -15.63
C PRO A 434 22.08 22.14 -14.64
N ALA A 435 22.15 23.41 -15.05
CA ALA A 435 22.71 24.50 -14.25
C ALA A 435 21.71 25.06 -13.22
N ASP A 436 20.47 24.58 -13.20
CA ASP A 436 19.35 25.12 -12.43
C ASP A 436 19.22 24.55 -11.00
N GLY A 437 20.14 23.68 -10.57
CA GLY A 437 20.04 23.01 -9.27
C GLY A 437 18.94 21.93 -9.19
N GLY A 438 18.28 21.61 -10.30
CA GLY A 438 17.17 20.67 -10.39
C GLY A 438 17.43 19.29 -9.77
N PRO A 439 18.59 18.64 -10.00
CA PRO A 439 18.91 17.36 -9.37
C PRO A 439 18.97 17.43 -7.83
N TYR A 440 19.53 18.50 -7.26
CA TYR A 440 19.60 18.68 -5.81
C TYR A 440 18.23 18.98 -5.20
N THR A 441 17.40 19.81 -5.86
CA THR A 441 16.04 20.09 -5.34
C THR A 441 15.22 18.83 -5.17
N VAL A 442 15.25 17.91 -6.15
CA VAL A 442 14.51 16.63 -6.05
C VAL A 442 15.10 15.73 -4.97
N ALA A 443 16.43 15.60 -4.90
CA ALA A 443 17.08 14.81 -3.84
C ALA A 443 16.79 15.36 -2.44
N ALA A 444 16.75 16.69 -2.28
CA ALA A 444 16.41 17.36 -1.04
C ALA A 444 14.93 17.16 -0.65
N SER A 445 13.99 17.30 -1.60
CA SER A 445 12.57 16.99 -1.36
C SER A 445 12.34 15.54 -0.93
N ASN A 446 13.15 14.61 -1.45
CA ASN A 446 13.08 13.20 -1.09
C ASN A 446 13.76 12.88 0.25
N GLY A 447 14.44 13.85 0.88
CA GLY A 447 15.27 13.61 2.06
C GLY A 447 16.48 12.71 1.77
N ASP A 448 16.93 12.59 0.54
CA ASP A 448 17.91 11.60 0.12
C ASP A 448 19.36 12.11 0.28
N LEU A 449 19.90 11.95 1.48
CA LEU A 449 21.23 12.42 1.86
C LEU A 449 22.34 11.75 1.04
N ALA A 450 22.19 10.45 0.72
CA ALA A 450 23.15 9.72 -0.09
C ALA A 450 23.25 10.31 -1.51
N THR A 451 22.10 10.60 -2.12
CA THR A 451 22.05 11.22 -3.45
C THR A 451 22.59 12.65 -3.43
N LEU A 452 22.32 13.44 -2.40
CA LEU A 452 22.92 14.78 -2.26
C LEU A 452 24.46 14.73 -2.22
N ARG A 453 25.02 13.78 -1.46
CA ARG A 453 26.48 13.55 -1.42
C ARG A 453 27.03 13.08 -2.77
N CYS A 454 26.29 12.22 -3.47
CA CYS A 454 26.65 11.74 -4.80
C CYS A 454 26.70 12.89 -5.83
N LEU A 455 25.66 13.71 -5.90
CA LEU A 455 25.59 14.87 -6.80
C LEU A 455 26.73 15.87 -6.54
N ALA A 456 27.04 16.15 -5.27
CA ALA A 456 28.15 17.02 -4.90
C ALA A 456 29.51 16.45 -5.32
N ARG A 457 29.72 15.14 -5.10
CA ARG A 457 30.94 14.41 -5.53
C ARG A 457 31.10 14.39 -7.06
N LEU A 458 29.99 14.35 -7.80
CA LEU A 458 29.97 14.41 -9.27
C LEU A 458 30.15 15.82 -9.82
N GLY A 459 30.21 16.85 -8.97
CA GLY A 459 30.36 18.24 -9.40
C GLY A 459 29.12 18.82 -10.08
N CYS A 460 27.93 18.29 -9.77
CA CYS A 460 26.68 18.82 -10.31
C CYS A 460 26.50 20.29 -9.90
N PRO A 461 26.09 21.20 -10.80
CA PRO A 461 25.86 22.61 -10.46
C PRO A 461 24.72 22.79 -9.45
N TRP A 462 24.94 23.65 -8.46
CA TRP A 462 23.95 23.98 -7.42
C TRP A 462 22.80 24.86 -7.89
N GLY A 463 22.97 25.63 -8.97
CA GLY A 463 22.05 26.71 -9.32
C GLY A 463 22.34 28.02 -8.59
N PRO A 464 21.46 29.03 -8.73
CA PRO A 464 21.64 30.33 -8.11
C PRO A 464 21.47 30.28 -6.59
N ALA A 465 22.01 31.28 -5.88
CA ALA A 465 21.85 31.38 -4.41
C ALA A 465 20.46 31.87 -3.97
N ARG A 466 19.67 32.46 -4.88
CA ARG A 466 18.33 33.02 -4.63
C ARG A 466 17.42 32.81 -5.84
N GLY A 467 16.11 32.70 -5.60
CA GLY A 467 15.10 32.66 -6.65
C GLY A 467 14.90 31.28 -7.28
N SER A 468 14.40 31.24 -8.52
CA SER A 468 14.12 29.97 -9.20
C SER A 468 15.39 29.13 -9.36
N GLY A 469 15.37 27.89 -8.87
CA GLY A 469 16.53 26.99 -8.87
C GLY A 469 17.43 27.09 -7.64
N ALA A 470 17.16 27.99 -6.70
CA ALA A 470 17.90 28.06 -5.44
C ALA A 470 17.55 26.89 -4.52
N VAL A 471 18.45 25.89 -4.47
CA VAL A 471 18.26 24.62 -3.75
C VAL A 471 17.95 24.84 -2.28
N PHE A 472 18.69 25.74 -1.62
CA PHE A 472 18.52 25.99 -0.18
C PHE A 472 17.18 26.66 0.14
N GLU A 473 16.81 27.70 -0.62
CA GLU A 473 15.52 28.41 -0.47
C GLU A 473 14.34 27.48 -0.77
N PHE A 474 14.44 26.69 -1.84
CA PHE A 474 13.45 25.67 -2.17
C PHE A 474 13.27 24.67 -1.01
N THR A 475 14.38 24.10 -0.52
CA THR A 475 14.34 23.16 0.62
C THR A 475 13.75 23.83 1.85
N LEU A 476 14.11 25.08 2.14
CA LEU A 476 13.58 25.90 3.24
C LEU A 476 12.07 26.16 3.11
N SER A 477 11.56 26.36 1.89
CA SER A 477 10.13 26.56 1.65
C SER A 477 9.31 25.29 1.89
N THR A 478 9.89 24.11 1.63
CA THR A 478 9.23 22.82 1.90
C THR A 478 9.09 22.50 3.40
N ILE A 479 9.73 23.29 4.27
CA ILE A 479 9.76 23.12 5.75
C ILE A 479 8.50 23.67 6.42
N ASN A 480 7.76 24.59 5.78
CA ASN A 480 6.58 25.22 6.39
C ASN A 480 5.48 24.21 6.82
N HIS A 481 5.64 22.93 6.47
CA HIS A 481 4.74 21.83 6.86
C HIS A 481 5.40 20.66 7.63
N SER A 482 6.73 20.64 7.87
CA SER A 482 7.39 19.54 8.61
C SER A 482 8.73 19.95 9.28
N PRO A 483 9.02 19.53 10.52
CA PRO A 483 10.31 19.77 11.20
C PRO A 483 11.46 18.86 10.72
N GLU A 484 11.20 17.92 9.81
CA GLU A 484 12.12 16.86 9.38
C GLU A 484 13.23 17.22 8.34
N PRO A 485 13.23 18.35 7.61
CA PRO A 485 14.28 18.66 6.62
C PRO A 485 15.54 19.30 7.22
N LEU A 486 15.65 19.42 8.54
CA LEU A 486 16.84 19.99 9.19
C LEU A 486 18.14 19.21 8.89
N PRO A 487 18.16 17.85 8.88
CA PRO A 487 19.34 17.09 8.44
C PRO A 487 19.68 17.34 6.96
N VAL A 488 18.67 17.57 6.12
CA VAL A 488 18.87 17.89 4.70
C VAL A 488 19.51 19.27 4.54
N LEU A 489 18.93 20.31 5.17
CA LEU A 489 19.49 21.66 5.16
C LEU A 489 20.91 21.70 5.73
N ARG A 490 21.16 20.97 6.81
CA ARG A 490 22.50 20.80 7.38
C ARG A 490 23.48 20.28 6.33
N LEU A 491 23.12 19.17 5.69
CA LEU A 491 23.97 18.56 4.69
C LEU A 491 24.21 19.48 3.49
N LEU A 492 23.19 20.22 3.04
CA LEU A 492 23.36 21.21 1.96
C LEU A 492 24.43 22.24 2.30
N VAL A 493 24.44 22.78 3.54
CA VAL A 493 25.47 23.72 4.00
C VAL A 493 26.84 23.05 4.06
N GLU A 494 26.92 21.83 4.61
CA GLU A 494 28.18 21.06 4.71
C GLU A 494 28.79 20.77 3.32
N LEU A 495 27.95 20.56 2.30
CA LEU A 495 28.38 20.32 0.92
C LEU A 495 28.69 21.62 0.14
N GLY A 496 28.53 22.80 0.76
CA GLY A 496 28.82 24.08 0.13
C GLY A 496 27.72 24.61 -0.80
N CYS A 497 26.46 24.23 -0.58
CA CYS A 497 25.33 24.82 -1.28
C CYS A 497 25.35 26.35 -1.11
N PRO A 498 25.19 27.14 -2.20
CA PRO A 498 25.01 28.58 -2.10
C PRO A 498 23.77 28.89 -1.24
N VAL A 499 23.96 29.73 -0.21
CA VAL A 499 22.88 30.14 0.69
C VAL A 499 22.86 31.65 0.76
N ASP A 500 21.68 32.20 0.53
CA ASP A 500 21.39 33.55 0.96
C ASP A 500 20.95 33.58 2.42
N TRP A 501 21.85 34.02 3.29
CA TRP A 501 21.57 34.10 4.71
C TRP A 501 20.76 35.32 5.15
N GLU A 502 20.47 36.24 4.23
CA GLU A 502 19.65 37.42 4.49
C GLU A 502 18.17 37.17 4.12
N ALA A 503 17.83 36.01 3.54
CA ALA A 503 16.46 35.64 3.21
C ALA A 503 15.62 35.35 4.47
N PRO A 504 14.32 35.67 4.45
CA PRO A 504 13.38 35.27 5.50
C PRO A 504 13.43 33.76 5.79
N GLY A 505 13.34 33.37 7.07
CA GLY A 505 13.33 31.96 7.51
C GLY A 505 14.71 31.33 7.72
N THR A 506 15.78 31.89 7.14
CA THR A 506 17.16 31.35 7.27
C THR A 506 17.76 31.56 8.67
N HIS A 507 17.29 32.57 9.40
CA HIS A 507 17.74 32.87 10.76
C HIS A 507 17.48 31.71 11.74
N ALA A 508 16.31 31.06 11.64
CA ALA A 508 15.95 29.92 12.49
C ALA A 508 16.86 28.72 12.22
N VAL A 509 17.13 28.43 10.94
CA VAL A 509 18.06 27.38 10.53
C VAL A 509 19.48 27.67 11.03
N ARG A 510 19.94 28.91 10.88
CA ARG A 510 21.26 29.35 11.37
C ARG A 510 21.40 29.19 12.88
N ALA A 511 20.35 29.52 13.64
CA ALA A 511 20.32 29.30 15.09
C ALA A 511 20.35 27.81 15.45
N TRP A 512 19.58 26.98 14.73
CA TRP A 512 19.57 25.53 14.92
C TRP A 512 20.94 24.90 14.61
N LEU A 513 21.57 25.26 13.49
CA LEU A 513 22.92 24.78 13.12
C LEU A 513 23.96 25.12 14.20
N ARG A 514 23.89 26.33 14.76
CA ARG A 514 24.78 26.75 15.86
C ARG A 514 24.54 25.93 17.13
N ALA A 515 23.28 25.74 17.52
CA ALA A 515 22.94 24.94 18.71
C ALA A 515 23.38 23.48 18.54
N GLU A 516 23.21 22.93 17.35
CA GLU A 516 23.64 21.58 17.04
C GLU A 516 25.16 21.45 17.11
N ALA A 517 25.90 22.37 16.48
CA ALA A 517 27.37 22.39 16.53
C ALA A 517 27.96 22.46 17.97
N VAL A 518 27.21 23.00 18.94
CA VAL A 518 27.61 23.02 20.36
C VAL A 518 27.49 21.63 20.99
N LYS A 519 26.43 20.87 20.69
CA LYS A 519 26.24 19.50 21.24
C LYS A 519 27.38 18.56 20.83
N TRP A 520 27.88 18.70 19.60
CA TRP A 520 28.97 17.87 19.07
C TRP A 520 30.36 18.21 19.63
N ARG A 521 30.53 19.37 20.29
CA ARG A 521 31.77 19.68 21.03
C ARG A 521 31.78 19.09 22.44
N GLN A 522 30.64 18.56 22.90
CA GLN A 522 30.44 18.04 24.25
C GLN A 522 30.31 16.50 24.30
N GLN A 523 30.29 15.85 23.13
CA GLN A 523 30.43 14.40 22.93
C GLN A 523 31.85 14.10 22.44
#